data_AF-A0A2A5M6W8-F1
#
_entry.id   AF-A0A2A5M6W8-F1
#
_cell.length_a   1.000
_cell.length_b   1.000
_cell.length_c   1.000
_cell.angle_alpha   90.00
_cell.angle_beta   90.00
_cell.angle_gamma   90.00
#
_symmetry.space_group_name_H-M   'P 1'
#
loop_
_entity.id
_entity.type
_entity.pdbx_description
1 polymer ?
#
loop_
_entity_poly.entity_id
_entity_poly.type
_entity_poly.pdbx_seq_one_letter_code
_entity_poly.pdbx_strand_id
1 'polypeptide(L)'
;GDSLPLNTKIKCTEAKDNHVEHRELGEFMDFCEQYIIGDNGMLVDMTFLPRIKEGEIRLLMLYNTPVNVVHKKPAEDADAFSATLFSGAKYRYDKPEDWKTLVDMFLGELPKV
;
A
#
# COMPACT_ATOMS: atom_id res chain seq x y z
N GLY A 1 -19.36 10.14 3.19
CA GLY A 1 -20.04 9.25 2.23
C GLY A 1 -21.34 8.79 2.83
N ASP A 2 -22.25 8.27 2.01
CA ASP A 2 -23.52 7.72 2.49
C ASP A 2 -23.28 6.36 3.17
N SER A 3 -24.09 6.05 4.18
CA SER A 3 -24.04 4.74 4.85
C SER A 3 -24.53 3.66 3.90
N LEU A 4 -23.82 2.52 3.85
CA LEU A 4 -24.24 1.34 3.10
C LEU A 4 -24.95 0.33 4.03
N PRO A 5 -25.98 -0.40 3.54
CA PRO A 5 -26.59 -1.50 4.29
C PRO A 5 -25.58 -2.61 4.63
N LEU A 6 -25.74 -3.28 5.78
CA LEU A 6 -24.82 -4.35 6.19
C LEU A 6 -24.87 -5.57 5.26
N ASN A 7 -25.97 -5.80 4.55
CA ASN A 7 -26.09 -6.87 3.56
C ASN A 7 -25.49 -6.49 2.18
N THR A 8 -24.84 -5.32 2.06
CA THR A 8 -24.15 -4.93 0.82
C THR A 8 -23.07 -5.95 0.49
N LYS A 9 -23.10 -6.48 -0.74
CA LYS A 9 -22.05 -7.39 -1.23
C LYS A 9 -20.78 -6.60 -1.54
N ILE A 10 -19.67 -7.02 -0.94
CA ILE A 10 -18.35 -6.42 -1.14
C ILE A 10 -17.37 -7.45 -1.72
N LYS A 11 -16.36 -6.96 -2.44
CA LYS A 11 -15.20 -7.73 -2.90
C LYS A 11 -14.02 -7.35 -2.01
N CYS A 12 -13.50 -8.32 -1.26
CA CYS A 12 -12.33 -8.15 -0.40
C CYS A 12 -11.12 -8.76 -1.13
N THR A 13 -10.03 -8.01 -1.26
CA THR A 13 -8.78 -8.51 -1.84
C THR A 13 -7.67 -8.41 -0.79
N GLU A 14 -7.06 -9.54 -0.43
CA GLU A 14 -5.95 -9.56 0.52
C GLU A 14 -4.66 -9.01 -0.11
N ALA A 15 -4.04 -8.01 0.52
CA ALA A 15 -2.84 -7.37 -0.01
C ALA A 15 -1.59 -8.28 0.01
N LYS A 16 -1.61 -9.37 0.79
CA LYS A 16 -0.48 -10.29 0.95
C LYS A 16 -0.24 -11.15 -0.30
N ASP A 17 -1.31 -11.71 -0.86
CA ASP A 17 -1.25 -12.70 -1.95
C ASP A 17 -2.30 -12.47 -3.06
N ASN A 18 -3.06 -11.37 -3.00
CA ASN A 18 -4.17 -11.05 -3.90
C ASN A 18 -5.34 -12.05 -3.83
N HIS A 19 -5.49 -12.83 -2.76
CA HIS A 19 -6.68 -13.66 -2.57
C HIS A 19 -7.94 -12.80 -2.56
N VAL A 20 -8.97 -13.25 -3.27
CA VAL A 20 -10.25 -12.53 -3.40
C VAL A 20 -11.35 -13.32 -2.72
N GLU A 21 -12.10 -12.62 -1.86
CA GLU A 21 -13.31 -13.12 -1.22
C GLU A 21 -14.48 -12.20 -1.50
N HIS A 22 -15.68 -12.78 -1.52
CA HIS A 22 -16.93 -12.03 -1.61
C HIS A 22 -17.71 -12.21 -0.31
N ARG A 23 -18.03 -11.11 0.36
CA ARG A 23 -18.68 -11.10 1.69
C ARG A 23 -19.84 -10.11 1.73
N GLU A 24 -20.70 -10.23 2.73
CA GLU A 24 -21.54 -9.10 3.14
C GLU A 24 -20.73 -8.10 3.98
N LEU A 25 -21.08 -6.81 3.88
CA LEU A 25 -20.43 -5.75 4.64
C LEU A 25 -20.45 -6.05 6.15
N GLY A 26 -21.58 -6.48 6.70
CA GLY A 26 -21.71 -6.84 8.11
C GLY A 26 -20.75 -7.96 8.52
N GLU A 27 -20.73 -9.07 7.77
CA GLU A 27 -19.82 -10.19 8.03
C GLU A 27 -18.35 -9.78 8.00
N PHE A 28 -17.99 -8.84 7.11
CA PHE A 28 -16.63 -8.31 7.05
C PHE A 28 -16.30 -7.38 8.22
N MET A 29 -17.26 -6.56 8.68
CA MET A 29 -17.08 -5.73 9.86
C MET A 29 -16.89 -6.59 11.12
N ASP A 30 -17.70 -7.64 11.29
CA ASP A 30 -17.57 -8.61 12.39
C ASP A 30 -16.20 -9.32 12.33
N PHE A 31 -15.75 -9.72 11.13
CA PHE A 31 -14.41 -10.28 10.94
C PHE A 31 -13.31 -9.30 11.37
N CYS A 32 -13.46 -8.01 11.14
CA CYS A 32 -12.47 -7.01 11.51
C CYS A 32 -12.35 -6.80 13.02
N GLU A 33 -13.33 -7.22 13.83
CA GLU A 33 -13.32 -7.05 15.29
C GLU A 33 -12.07 -7.66 15.94
N GLN A 34 -11.54 -8.75 15.37
CA GLN A 34 -10.32 -9.40 15.86
C GLN A 34 -9.09 -8.47 15.85
N TYR A 35 -9.08 -7.43 14.99
CA TYR A 35 -7.96 -6.50 14.84
C TYR A 35 -8.06 -5.27 15.76
N ILE A 36 -9.21 -5.07 16.42
CA ILE A 36 -9.43 -3.97 17.37
C ILE A 36 -9.41 -4.43 18.84
N ILE A 37 -9.52 -5.74 19.09
CA ILE A 37 -9.49 -6.30 20.44
C ILE A 37 -8.05 -6.66 20.84
N GLY A 38 -7.60 -6.19 22.00
CA GLY A 38 -6.30 -6.50 22.60
C GLY A 38 -5.31 -5.33 22.63
N ASP A 39 -4.15 -5.55 23.25
CA ASP A 39 -3.10 -4.52 23.33
C ASP A 39 -2.53 -4.25 21.93
N ASN A 40 -2.68 -3.01 21.47
CA ASN A 40 -2.34 -2.51 20.11
C ASN A 40 -3.34 -2.83 18.98
N GLY A 41 -4.60 -3.14 19.31
CA GLY A 41 -5.65 -3.21 18.29
C GLY A 41 -5.83 -1.88 17.55
N MET A 42 -5.68 -1.89 16.21
CA MET A 42 -5.77 -0.69 15.38
C MET A 42 -6.30 -1.03 13.99
N LEU A 43 -7.27 -0.26 13.54
CA LEU A 43 -7.75 -0.26 12.16
C LEU A 43 -7.51 1.12 11.56
N VAL A 44 -6.91 1.16 10.38
CA VAL A 44 -6.68 2.40 9.64
C VAL A 44 -7.63 2.40 8.45
N ASP A 45 -8.59 3.31 8.46
CA ASP A 45 -9.39 3.63 7.28
C ASP A 45 -8.64 4.63 6.41
N MET A 46 -8.54 4.35 5.12
CA MET A 46 -7.92 5.23 4.15
C MET A 46 -8.71 5.20 2.85
N THR A 47 -8.78 6.35 2.19
CA THR A 47 -9.42 6.45 0.88
C THR A 47 -8.80 5.44 -0.08
N PHE A 48 -9.67 4.67 -0.74
CA PHE A 48 -9.24 3.77 -1.80
C PHE A 48 -8.54 4.56 -2.91
N LEU A 49 -7.28 4.22 -3.16
CA LEU A 49 -6.54 4.73 -4.31
C LEU A 49 -6.61 3.68 -5.42
N PRO A 50 -6.97 4.05 -6.66
CA PRO A 50 -6.92 3.13 -7.79
C PRO A 50 -5.54 2.49 -7.95
N ARG A 51 -5.51 1.31 -8.57
CA ARG A 51 -4.28 0.54 -8.79
C ARG A 51 -3.14 1.40 -9.34
N ILE A 52 -2.02 1.41 -8.62
CA ILE A 52 -0.79 2.14 -8.97
C ILE A 52 -0.01 1.32 -10.01
N LYS A 53 -0.40 1.44 -11.28
CA LYS A 53 0.22 0.69 -12.40
C LYS A 53 1.68 1.08 -12.62
N GLU A 54 1.99 2.31 -12.30
CA GLU A 54 3.31 2.93 -12.42
C GLU A 54 4.31 2.30 -11.44
N GLY A 55 3.84 1.80 -10.30
CA GLY A 55 4.65 1.25 -9.21
C GLY A 55 4.84 2.20 -8.03
N GLU A 56 5.23 1.63 -6.89
CA GLU A 56 5.63 2.38 -5.69
C GLU A 56 7.12 2.72 -5.80
N ILE A 57 7.46 3.99 -5.56
CA ILE A 57 8.84 4.44 -5.40
C ILE A 57 9.15 4.52 -3.91
N ARG A 58 10.18 3.78 -3.48
CA ARG A 58 10.68 3.80 -2.10
C ARG A 58 12.09 4.36 -2.06
N LEU A 59 12.24 5.49 -1.41
CA LEU A 59 13.56 6.06 -1.13
C LEU A 59 14.12 5.44 0.14
N LEU A 60 15.23 4.69 0.01
CA LEU A 60 15.93 4.12 1.15
C LEU A 60 16.95 5.14 1.65
N MET A 61 16.80 5.56 2.89
CA MET A 61 17.60 6.60 3.52
C MET A 61 18.44 6.02 4.66
N LEU A 62 19.70 6.43 4.77
CA LEU A 62 20.49 6.30 6.00
C LEU A 62 20.56 7.68 6.65
N TYR A 63 19.86 7.83 7.78
CA TYR A 63 19.63 9.12 8.41
C TYR A 63 19.00 10.12 7.40
N ASN A 64 19.78 11.09 6.92
CA ASN A 64 19.36 12.10 5.94
C ASN A 64 19.94 11.88 4.54
N THR A 65 20.62 10.76 4.29
CA THR A 65 21.30 10.47 3.03
C THR A 65 20.56 9.39 2.24
N PRO A 66 20.09 9.66 1.01
CA PRO A 66 19.55 8.65 0.12
C PRO A 66 20.62 7.64 -0.31
N VAL A 67 20.29 6.35 -0.25
CA VAL A 67 21.20 5.25 -0.64
C VAL A 67 20.68 4.50 -1.86
N ASN A 68 19.37 4.24 -1.93
CA ASN A 68 18.75 3.55 -3.05
C ASN A 68 17.36 4.11 -3.34
N VAL A 69 16.96 4.01 -4.60
CA VAL A 69 15.56 4.12 -5.01
C VAL A 69 15.09 2.73 -5.39
N VAL A 70 14.10 2.21 -4.66
CA VAL A 70 13.49 0.91 -4.98
C VAL A 70 12.19 1.18 -5.71
N HIS A 71 12.16 0.80 -6.98
CA HIS A 71 10.95 0.84 -7.80
C HIS A 71 10.26 -0.52 -7.72
N LYS A 72 9.10 -0.53 -7.08
CA LYS A 72 8.29 -1.73 -6.83
C LYS A 72 7.07 -1.70 -7.75
N LYS A 73 7.13 -2.43 -8.85
CA LYS A 73 6.02 -2.50 -9.82
C LYS A 73 5.13 -3.70 -9.54
N PRO A 74 3.82 -3.52 -9.26
CA PRO A 74 2.88 -4.63 -9.06
C PRO A 74 2.87 -5.61 -10.24
N ALA A 75 2.42 -6.84 -10.00
CA ALA A 75 2.16 -7.80 -11.06
C ALA A 75 1.16 -7.25 -12.09
N GLU A 76 1.27 -7.65 -13.36
CA GLU A 76 0.36 -7.25 -14.44
C GLU A 76 -0.96 -8.03 -14.40
N ASP A 77 -1.67 -7.98 -13.28
CA ASP A 77 -3.00 -8.61 -13.10
C ASP A 77 -4.04 -7.54 -12.70
N ALA A 78 -5.26 -7.63 -13.23
CA ALA A 78 -6.34 -6.67 -13.02
C ALA A 78 -6.66 -6.45 -11.53
N ASP A 79 -6.54 -7.49 -10.72
CA ASP A 79 -6.86 -7.49 -9.29
C ASP A 79 -5.63 -7.29 -8.37
N ALA A 80 -4.41 -7.22 -8.94
CA ALA A 80 -3.20 -6.98 -8.16
C ALA A 80 -3.10 -5.51 -7.74
N PHE A 81 -3.54 -5.21 -6.52
CA PHE A 81 -3.37 -3.90 -5.89
C PHE A 81 -2.02 -3.78 -5.16
N SER A 82 -1.48 -4.88 -4.63
CA SER A 82 -0.28 -4.87 -3.79
C SER A 82 1.02 -4.87 -4.58
N ALA A 83 1.98 -4.02 -4.15
CA ALA A 83 3.34 -3.97 -4.67
C ALA A 83 4.34 -4.82 -3.84
N THR A 84 3.88 -5.82 -3.09
CA THR A 84 4.76 -6.71 -2.32
C THR A 84 5.41 -7.78 -3.22
N LEU A 85 6.59 -8.31 -2.85
CA LEU A 85 7.21 -9.41 -3.58
C LEU A 85 6.30 -10.65 -3.58
N PHE A 86 5.62 -10.91 -2.46
CA PHE A 86 4.72 -12.06 -2.29
C PHE A 86 3.50 -11.98 -3.22
N SER A 87 3.06 -10.78 -3.59
CA SER A 87 2.00 -10.55 -4.57
C SER A 87 2.48 -10.53 -6.03
N GLY A 88 3.73 -10.94 -6.30
CA GLY A 88 4.31 -11.05 -7.64
C GLY A 88 4.91 -9.75 -8.19
N ALA A 89 5.14 -8.73 -7.35
CA ALA A 89 5.73 -7.48 -7.79
C ALA A 89 7.20 -7.64 -8.21
N LYS A 90 7.62 -6.86 -9.21
CA LYS A 90 9.01 -6.80 -9.68
C LYS A 90 9.72 -5.61 -9.07
N TYR A 91 10.86 -5.85 -8.44
CA TYR A 91 11.64 -4.80 -7.78
C TYR A 91 12.86 -4.48 -8.62
N ARG A 92 13.08 -3.19 -8.84
CA ARG A 92 14.29 -2.64 -9.44
C ARG A 92 14.94 -1.71 -8.42
N TYR A 93 16.25 -1.84 -8.28
CA TYR A 93 17.05 -0.99 -7.40
C TYR A 93 17.85 -0.05 -8.28
N ASP A 94 17.47 1.23 -8.23
CA ASP A 94 18.13 2.31 -8.96
C ASP A 94 18.98 3.12 -8.00
N LYS A 95 19.92 3.89 -8.56
CA LYS A 95 20.68 4.84 -7.76
C LYS A 95 19.90 6.14 -7.59
N PRO A 96 20.10 6.89 -6.49
CA PRO A 96 19.43 8.18 -6.29
C PRO A 96 19.66 9.17 -7.45
N GLU A 97 20.84 9.12 -8.09
CA GLU A 97 21.17 10.02 -9.21
C GLU A 97 20.27 9.79 -10.43
N ASP A 98 19.79 8.57 -10.64
CA ASP A 98 18.86 8.23 -11.73
C ASP A 98 17.47 8.87 -11.52
N TRP A 99 17.18 9.34 -10.30
CA TRP A 99 15.91 9.93 -9.87
C TRP A 99 16.08 11.34 -9.28
N LYS A 100 17.13 12.05 -9.70
CA LYS A 100 17.59 13.31 -9.09
C LYS A 100 16.46 14.30 -8.78
N THR A 101 15.58 14.59 -9.73
CA THR A 101 14.48 15.56 -9.54
C THR A 101 13.55 15.17 -8.39
N LEU A 102 13.19 13.89 -8.29
CA LEU A 102 12.31 13.38 -7.23
C LEU A 102 13.03 13.38 -5.88
N VAL A 103 14.30 12.98 -5.87
CA VAL A 103 15.12 12.95 -4.66
C VAL A 103 15.34 14.36 -4.12
N ASP A 104 15.73 15.31 -4.96
CA ASP A 104 15.94 16.71 -4.57
C ASP A 104 14.67 17.35 -4.01
N MET A 105 13.51 17.09 -4.65
CA MET A 105 12.22 17.56 -4.15
C MET A 105 11.96 17.03 -2.73
N PHE A 106 12.11 15.72 -2.52
CA PHE A 106 11.88 15.12 -1.21
C PHE A 106 12.83 15.66 -0.15
N LEU A 107 14.13 15.77 -0.47
CA LEU A 107 15.14 16.30 0.45
C LEU A 107 14.90 17.77 0.82
N GLY A 108 14.32 18.56 -0.09
CA GLY A 108 13.96 19.95 0.16
C GLY A 108 12.86 20.14 1.22
N GLU A 109 12.00 19.14 1.40
CA GLU A 109 10.89 19.16 2.36
C GLU A 109 11.26 18.59 3.74
N LEU A 110 12.47 18.00 3.88
CA LEU A 110 12.89 17.47 5.18
C LEU A 110 13.06 18.61 6.21
N PRO A 111 12.69 18.38 7.48
CA PRO A 111 12.92 19.35 8.54
C PRO A 111 14.39 19.74 8.60
N LYS A 112 14.65 21.04 8.64
CA LYS A 112 16.01 21.57 8.85
C LYS A 112 16.37 21.36 10.32
N VAL A 113 17.43 20.58 10.56
CA VAL A 113 18.00 20.34 11.90
C VAL A 113 18.90 21.52 12.28
#